data_AF-A0A0S9DGH9-F1
#
_entry.id   AF-A0A0S9DGH9-F1
#
_cell.length_a   1.000
_cell.length_b   1.000
_cell.length_c   1.000
_cell.angle_alpha   90.00
_cell.angle_beta   90.00
_cell.angle_gamma   90.00
#
_symmetry.space_group_name_H-M   'P 1'
#
loop_
_entity.id
_entity.type
_entity.pdbx_description
1 polymer ?
#
loop_
_entity_poly.entity_id
_entity_poly.type
_entity_poly.pdbx_seq_one_letter_code
_entity_poly.pdbx_strand_id
1 'polypeptide(L)'
;MLTSALLTLLLLATGVPASPASAADDVRADAASIAPTPATVFADTAARLVEAATPPAFDPGFIITDELFYDGDALDAGEVQAFLDEQVAACAPGIECLADYTQETVTRAADEVCGAYRGRESETGAEIIAKVGLACGISQKALLVLLQKEQSLVRNPAPTAGDFSFATGYACPDTAACDVEYSGFYNQVYWAAWQLKRYANPPGTSEFFTNRPIGEPSPIAYNPERSCGSADVTLKNIATAALYYYTPYQPNPATVAGSPDDPCGAYGNLNFWRFYSEWFGDPTRGSITQGALENVSVVRGRIVAEGWAIDPSSVRASIDVRITVTDAAGRLSTTTVRAGATSDGALSVSRLSGRDHGFSGGTALEAQGLVRVCAVSLPLEGTSSSLHPLGCATVFALTPWR
;
A
#
# COMPACT_ATOMS: atom_id res chain seq x y z
N MET A 1 37.34 -3.91 56.61
CA MET A 1 36.89 -5.11 57.35
C MET A 1 36.86 -6.24 56.31
N LEU A 2 37.92 -7.05 56.13
CA LEU A 2 38.23 -8.29 56.90
C LEU A 2 36.95 -9.14 57.05
N THR A 3 36.75 -10.31 56.44
CA THR A 3 37.46 -11.62 56.56
C THR A 3 36.88 -12.58 55.50
N SER A 4 37.61 -13.35 54.67
CA SER A 4 38.41 -14.57 54.89
C SER A 4 37.67 -15.86 55.31
N ALA A 5 37.97 -16.92 54.52
CA ALA A 5 38.02 -18.36 54.80
C ALA A 5 36.80 -19.25 54.44
N LEU A 6 36.91 -20.52 54.05
CA LEU A 6 37.86 -21.45 53.38
C LEU A 6 37.33 -22.90 53.65
N LEU A 7 37.93 -23.91 53.00
CA LEU A 7 37.88 -25.39 53.23
C LEU A 7 36.73 -26.18 52.53
N THR A 8 36.99 -26.95 51.44
CA THR A 8 37.60 -28.32 51.28
C THR A 8 36.65 -29.48 51.64
N LEU A 9 36.62 -30.69 51.07
CA LEU A 9 37.36 -31.49 50.04
C LEU A 9 36.74 -32.93 50.15
N LEU A 10 36.57 -33.73 49.09
CA LEU A 10 37.23 -35.03 48.78
C LEU A 10 36.33 -35.80 47.76
N LEU A 11 36.79 -36.23 46.56
CA LEU A 11 37.47 -37.52 46.18
C LEU A 11 36.47 -38.71 46.02
N LEU A 12 36.51 -39.66 45.06
CA LEU A 12 37.53 -40.34 44.22
C LEU A 12 36.82 -41.01 42.99
N ALA A 13 37.38 -40.98 41.76
CA ALA A 13 38.24 -41.99 41.08
C ALA A 13 37.45 -43.15 40.41
N THR A 14 37.80 -43.82 39.31
CA THR A 14 39.01 -44.21 38.54
C THR A 14 38.54 -44.59 37.11
N GLY A 15 39.28 -44.49 36.00
CA GLY A 15 40.54 -45.20 35.73
C GLY A 15 40.89 -45.16 34.23
N VAL A 16 42.17 -45.39 33.93
CA VAL A 16 42.85 -45.39 32.61
C VAL A 16 43.50 -46.78 32.41
N PRO A 17 43.73 -47.25 31.17
CA PRO A 17 45.11 -47.50 30.69
C PRO A 17 45.32 -47.03 29.22
N ALA A 18 46.38 -46.28 28.86
CA ALA A 18 47.76 -46.68 28.46
C ALA A 18 47.86 -47.42 27.09
N SER A 19 48.17 -46.74 25.96
CA SER A 19 49.48 -46.62 25.23
C SER A 19 49.76 -47.76 24.20
N PRO A 20 50.70 -47.71 23.22
CA PRO A 20 51.61 -46.65 22.67
C PRO A 20 51.54 -46.46 21.11
N ALA A 21 51.86 -45.30 20.52
CA ALA A 21 53.12 -44.81 19.90
C ALA A 21 53.72 -45.58 18.69
N SER A 22 53.88 -44.88 17.55
CA SER A 22 55.12 -44.70 16.72
C SER A 22 54.75 -44.27 15.28
N ALA A 23 55.07 -43.04 14.84
CA ALA A 23 56.26 -42.64 14.05
C ALA A 23 56.10 -42.95 12.54
N ALA A 24 56.54 -42.20 11.53
CA ALA A 24 57.10 -40.86 11.32
C ALA A 24 56.85 -40.60 9.79
N ASP A 25 56.76 -39.38 9.28
CA ASP A 25 57.94 -38.76 8.67
C ASP A 25 57.78 -37.24 8.52
N ASP A 26 58.95 -36.63 8.64
CA ASP A 26 59.31 -35.24 8.86
C ASP A 26 59.26 -34.40 7.57
N VAL A 27 59.20 -33.07 7.72
CA VAL A 27 60.04 -32.06 7.03
C VAL A 27 59.37 -30.67 7.11
N ARG A 28 59.92 -29.86 8.01
CA ARG A 28 60.15 -28.39 7.99
C ARG A 28 59.23 -27.49 7.14
N ALA A 29 58.58 -26.54 7.82
CA ALA A 29 58.25 -25.23 7.26
C ALA A 29 58.97 -24.13 8.04
N ASP A 30 60.04 -23.59 7.45
CA ASP A 30 60.61 -22.30 7.81
C ASP A 30 59.77 -21.17 7.19
N ALA A 31 59.67 -20.07 7.95
CA ALA A 31 58.84 -18.90 7.67
C ALA A 31 59.22 -18.16 6.37
N ALA A 32 58.21 -17.73 5.60
CA ALA A 32 58.36 -16.69 4.59
C ALA A 32 57.10 -15.82 4.45
N SER A 33 57.24 -14.58 4.91
CA SER A 33 56.72 -13.32 4.37
C SER A 33 55.22 -13.21 4.04
N ILE A 34 54.50 -12.47 4.90
CA ILE A 34 53.24 -11.81 4.59
C ILE A 34 53.50 -10.76 3.50
N ALA A 35 52.97 -10.98 2.30
CA ALA A 35 52.79 -9.93 1.31
C ALA A 35 51.34 -9.42 1.38
N PRO A 36 51.08 -8.11 1.48
CA PRO A 36 49.73 -7.58 1.44
C PRO A 36 49.20 -7.71 0.00
N THR A 37 48.15 -8.50 -0.17
CA THR A 37 47.35 -8.52 -1.40
C THR A 37 46.77 -7.12 -1.62
N PRO A 38 46.90 -6.50 -2.81
CA PRO A 38 46.25 -5.23 -3.07
C PRO A 38 44.74 -5.44 -3.01
N ALA A 39 44.06 -4.64 -2.18
CA ALA A 39 42.62 -4.57 -2.14
C ALA A 39 42.12 -4.11 -3.50
N THR A 40 41.62 -5.05 -4.29
CA THR A 40 40.89 -4.74 -5.51
C THR A 40 39.69 -3.90 -5.12
N VAL A 41 39.65 -2.72 -5.72
CA VAL A 41 38.74 -1.62 -5.45
C VAL A 41 37.29 -2.07 -5.58
N PHE A 42 36.59 -2.28 -4.45
CA PHE A 42 35.13 -2.39 -4.36
C PHE A 42 34.47 -0.99 -4.43
N ALA A 43 34.93 -0.11 -5.32
CA ALA A 43 34.36 1.24 -5.47
C ALA A 43 33.35 1.36 -6.62
N ASP A 44 33.07 0.29 -7.37
CA ASP A 44 32.23 0.37 -8.58
C ASP A 44 30.79 -0.15 -8.42
N THR A 45 30.35 -0.50 -7.20
CA THR A 45 28.97 -0.98 -6.95
C THR A 45 28.11 0.01 -6.17
N ALA A 46 28.71 1.00 -5.51
CA ALA A 46 27.96 2.06 -4.81
C ALA A 46 27.60 3.25 -5.72
N ALA A 47 28.28 3.41 -6.87
CA ALA A 47 28.11 4.55 -7.78
C ALA A 47 27.06 4.35 -8.90
N ARG A 48 26.20 3.33 -8.81
CA ARG A 48 25.13 3.05 -9.79
C ARG A 48 23.74 2.81 -9.19
N LEU A 49 23.41 3.47 -8.07
CA LEU A 49 22.03 3.51 -7.55
C LEU A 49 21.61 4.91 -7.09
N VAL A 50 22.12 5.94 -7.76
CA VAL A 50 21.40 7.23 -7.83
C VAL A 50 21.17 7.51 -9.31
N GLU A 51 20.40 6.64 -9.96
CA GLU A 51 19.52 7.16 -11.00
C GLU A 51 18.59 8.10 -10.24
N ALA A 52 18.74 9.41 -10.48
CA ALA A 52 17.78 10.38 -9.99
C ALA A 52 16.42 9.87 -10.48
N ALA A 53 15.64 9.28 -9.57
CA ALA A 53 14.35 8.70 -9.92
C ALA A 53 13.59 9.80 -10.64
N THR A 54 13.25 9.56 -11.91
CA THR A 54 12.38 10.46 -12.66
C THR A 54 11.20 10.80 -11.75
N PRO A 55 10.88 12.09 -11.53
CA PRO A 55 9.73 12.45 -10.73
C PRO A 55 8.53 11.64 -11.23
N PRO A 56 7.71 11.06 -10.32
CA PRO A 56 6.55 10.29 -10.74
C PRO A 56 5.74 11.15 -11.71
N ALA A 57 5.38 10.57 -12.86
CA ALA A 57 4.51 11.22 -13.82
C ALA A 57 3.06 10.93 -13.44
N PHE A 58 2.17 11.88 -13.68
CA PHE A 58 0.73 11.64 -13.49
C PHE A 58 0.26 10.53 -14.44
N ASP A 59 -0.29 9.46 -13.85
CA ASP A 59 -0.97 8.38 -14.56
C ASP A 59 -2.47 8.47 -14.26
N PRO A 60 -3.34 8.76 -15.25
CA PRO A 60 -4.78 8.82 -15.02
C PRO A 60 -5.36 7.49 -14.54
N GLY A 61 -4.69 6.36 -14.78
CA GLY A 61 -5.09 5.03 -14.31
C GLY A 61 -4.60 4.67 -12.91
N PHE A 62 -3.71 5.48 -12.30
CA PHE A 62 -3.13 5.21 -10.98
C PHE A 62 -2.74 6.50 -10.27
N ILE A 63 -3.72 7.13 -9.63
CA ILE A 63 -3.58 8.44 -9.00
C ILE A 63 -2.93 8.34 -7.62
N ILE A 64 -3.32 7.33 -6.84
CA ILE A 64 -2.82 7.07 -5.50
C ILE A 64 -2.99 5.59 -5.18
N THR A 65 -2.09 4.98 -4.41
CA THR A 65 -2.21 3.59 -3.99
C THR A 65 -3.40 3.38 -3.04
N ASP A 66 -3.97 2.17 -3.01
CA ASP A 66 -5.05 1.82 -2.08
C ASP A 66 -4.57 1.92 -0.62
N GLU A 67 -3.35 1.44 -0.36
CA GLU A 67 -2.69 1.56 0.95
C GLU A 67 -2.65 3.01 1.44
N LEU A 68 -2.18 3.96 0.64
CA LEU A 68 -2.08 5.37 1.06
C LEU A 68 -3.43 6.07 1.16
N PHE A 69 -4.43 5.67 0.37
CA PHE A 69 -5.74 6.31 0.36
C PHE A 69 -6.66 5.82 1.49
N TYR A 70 -6.61 4.52 1.79
CA TYR A 70 -7.44 3.86 2.81
C TYR A 70 -6.70 3.67 4.16
N ASP A 71 -5.54 4.30 4.35
CA ASP A 71 -4.84 4.37 5.64
C ASP A 71 -5.54 5.36 6.57
N GLY A 72 -6.56 4.90 7.31
CA GLY A 72 -7.29 5.72 8.28
C GLY A 72 -6.50 6.17 9.51
N ASP A 73 -5.25 5.74 9.66
CA ASP A 73 -4.36 6.10 10.78
C ASP A 73 -3.14 6.90 10.27
N ALA A 74 -3.25 7.51 9.08
CA ALA A 74 -2.14 8.16 8.39
C ALA A 74 -1.60 9.41 9.11
N LEU A 75 -2.46 10.10 9.87
CA LEU A 75 -2.10 11.23 10.74
C LEU A 75 -3.03 11.27 11.95
N ASP A 76 -2.48 11.56 13.13
CA ASP A 76 -3.29 11.91 14.30
C ASP A 76 -3.74 13.39 14.30
N ALA A 77 -4.57 13.79 15.26
CA ALA A 77 -5.09 15.17 15.33
C ALA A 77 -4.00 16.23 15.52
N GLY A 78 -2.92 15.92 16.23
CA GLY A 78 -1.80 16.84 16.44
C GLY A 78 -0.97 17.01 15.18
N GLU A 79 -0.75 15.94 14.43
CA GLU A 79 -0.06 15.97 13.15
C GLU A 79 -0.88 16.71 12.08
N VAL A 80 -2.21 16.52 12.05
CA VAL A 80 -3.10 17.30 11.18
C VAL A 80 -3.04 18.78 11.55
N GLN A 81 -3.09 19.13 12.84
CA GLN A 81 -3.01 20.53 13.26
C GLN A 81 -1.67 21.16 12.85
N ALA A 82 -0.55 20.48 13.10
CA ALA A 82 0.77 20.96 12.71
C ALA A 82 0.88 21.19 11.19
N PHE A 83 0.27 20.30 10.39
CA PHE A 83 0.21 20.48 8.95
C PHE A 83 -0.63 21.71 8.55
N LEU A 84 -1.80 21.93 9.17
CA LEU A 84 -2.64 23.09 8.89
C LEU A 84 -1.92 24.41 9.24
N ASP A 85 -1.22 24.45 10.37
CA ASP A 85 -0.43 25.61 10.81
C ASP A 85 0.73 25.92 9.84
N GLU A 86 1.29 24.89 9.18
CA GLU A 86 2.31 25.07 8.13
C GLU A 86 1.72 25.68 6.85
N GLN A 87 0.50 25.30 6.48
CA GLN A 87 -0.15 25.83 5.27
C GLN A 87 -0.65 27.26 5.47
N VAL A 88 -1.14 27.60 6.67
CA VAL A 88 -1.61 28.93 7.03
C VAL A 88 -1.10 29.29 8.42
N ALA A 89 0.00 30.05 8.47
CA ALA A 89 0.62 30.45 9.73
C ALA A 89 -0.26 31.35 10.62
N ALA A 90 -1.20 32.08 10.02
CA ALA A 90 -2.21 32.86 10.73
C ALA A 90 -3.40 33.16 9.82
N CYS A 91 -4.61 33.10 10.37
CA CYS A 91 -5.80 33.53 9.66
C CYS A 91 -5.78 35.05 9.42
N ALA A 92 -6.53 35.49 8.41
CA ALA A 92 -6.72 36.92 8.15
C ALA A 92 -7.41 37.60 9.35
N PRO A 93 -7.11 38.87 9.64
CA PRO A 93 -7.66 39.56 10.81
C PRO A 93 -9.19 39.48 10.90
N GLY A 94 -9.70 38.90 11.98
CA GLY A 94 -11.13 38.77 12.24
C GLY A 94 -11.82 37.62 11.50
N ILE A 95 -11.06 36.75 10.83
CA ILE A 95 -11.57 35.56 10.13
C ILE A 95 -11.02 34.30 10.82
N GLU A 96 -11.88 33.30 10.97
CA GLU A 96 -11.50 31.95 11.39
C GLU A 96 -11.20 31.12 10.15
N CYS A 97 -9.94 30.73 9.96
CA CYS A 97 -9.51 29.81 8.91
C CYS A 97 -9.44 28.38 9.44
N LEU A 98 -9.20 27.40 8.57
CA LEU A 98 -9.27 25.97 8.95
C LEU A 98 -8.34 25.59 10.11
N ALA A 99 -7.17 26.23 10.21
CA ALA A 99 -6.22 26.00 11.30
C ALA A 99 -6.77 26.39 12.68
N ASP A 100 -7.57 27.46 12.76
CA ASP A 100 -8.17 27.96 13.99
C ASP A 100 -9.63 27.50 14.18
N TYR A 101 -10.18 26.75 13.21
CA TYR A 101 -11.59 26.41 13.14
C TYR A 101 -12.06 25.52 14.29
N THR A 102 -13.24 25.82 14.84
CA THR A 102 -13.92 24.95 15.81
C THR A 102 -15.40 24.74 15.50
N GLN A 103 -15.92 23.57 15.84
CA GLN A 103 -17.34 23.24 15.66
C GLN A 103 -17.83 22.28 16.75
N GLU A 104 -19.09 22.42 17.17
CA GLU A 104 -19.82 21.35 17.85
C GLU A 104 -20.06 20.17 16.88
N THR A 105 -19.82 18.94 17.34
CA THR A 105 -20.06 17.73 16.56
C THR A 105 -20.96 16.74 17.30
N VAL A 106 -21.66 15.91 16.55
CA VAL A 106 -22.58 14.91 17.11
C VAL A 106 -21.98 13.50 17.05
N THR A 107 -22.45 12.62 17.95
CA THR A 107 -22.05 11.21 17.92
C THR A 107 -22.81 10.46 16.84
N ARG A 108 -22.10 9.68 16.02
CA ARG A 108 -22.64 8.76 15.03
C ARG A 108 -22.28 7.32 15.41
N ALA A 109 -23.28 6.44 15.36
CA ALA A 109 -23.04 5.01 15.52
C ALA A 109 -22.24 4.46 14.33
N ALA A 110 -21.56 3.34 14.53
CA ALA A 110 -20.92 2.61 13.45
C ALA A 110 -21.99 2.02 12.50
N ASP A 111 -21.64 1.90 11.22
CA ASP A 111 -22.38 1.18 10.20
C ASP A 111 -21.43 0.23 9.42
N GLU A 112 -21.88 -0.31 8.29
CA GLU A 112 -21.08 -1.20 7.44
C GLU A 112 -19.93 -0.49 6.71
N VAL A 113 -19.92 0.83 6.68
CA VAL A 113 -18.92 1.66 5.99
C VAL A 113 -17.95 2.26 6.99
N CYS A 114 -18.42 3.05 7.94
CA CYS A 114 -17.59 3.72 8.95
C CYS A 114 -17.83 3.16 10.35
N GLY A 115 -16.75 3.11 11.14
CA GLY A 115 -16.83 2.94 12.59
C GLY A 115 -17.52 4.12 13.28
N ALA A 116 -17.74 3.97 14.59
CA ALA A 116 -18.43 5.00 15.36
C ALA A 116 -17.60 6.29 15.47
N TYR A 117 -18.25 7.43 15.32
CA TYR A 117 -17.68 8.74 15.57
C TYR A 117 -18.26 9.31 16.86
N ARG A 118 -17.43 9.62 17.86
CA ARG A 118 -17.90 10.20 19.12
C ARG A 118 -17.76 11.72 19.10
N GLY A 119 -18.85 12.46 19.00
CA GLY A 119 -18.82 13.94 18.95
C GLY A 119 -18.49 14.61 20.29
N ARG A 120 -18.27 15.93 20.24
CA ARG A 120 -18.02 16.81 21.40
C ARG A 120 -18.64 18.20 21.20
N GLU A 121 -18.80 18.94 22.30
CA GLU A 121 -19.33 20.32 22.29
C GLU A 121 -18.45 21.32 21.53
N SER A 122 -17.15 21.02 21.39
CA SER A 122 -16.21 21.82 20.61
C SER A 122 -15.06 20.91 20.16
N GLU A 123 -14.85 20.82 18.85
CA GLU A 123 -13.73 20.14 18.22
C GLU A 123 -13.07 21.03 17.19
N THR A 124 -11.74 20.93 17.10
CA THR A 124 -11.00 21.68 16.06
C THR A 124 -11.21 21.05 14.68
N GLY A 125 -10.95 21.82 13.62
CA GLY A 125 -10.90 21.29 12.26
C GLY A 125 -9.98 20.07 12.13
N ALA A 126 -8.83 20.10 12.81
CA ALA A 126 -7.87 18.99 12.86
C ALA A 126 -8.44 17.74 13.56
N GLU A 127 -9.09 17.89 14.72
CA GLU A 127 -9.73 16.78 15.42
C GLU A 127 -10.83 16.14 14.57
N ILE A 128 -11.62 16.95 13.86
CA ILE A 128 -12.67 16.48 12.96
C ILE A 128 -12.06 15.63 11.83
N ILE A 129 -11.05 16.13 11.12
CA ILE A 129 -10.37 15.40 10.03
C ILE A 129 -9.78 14.09 10.54
N ALA A 130 -9.03 14.13 11.65
CA ALA A 130 -8.38 12.95 12.22
C ALA A 130 -9.39 11.88 12.62
N LYS A 131 -10.44 12.26 13.34
CA LYS A 131 -11.47 11.33 13.80
C LYS A 131 -12.33 10.77 12.67
N VAL A 132 -12.64 11.57 11.64
CA VAL A 132 -13.37 11.08 10.47
C VAL A 132 -12.50 10.08 9.70
N GLY A 133 -11.24 10.40 9.45
CA GLY A 133 -10.33 9.49 8.75
C GLY A 133 -10.20 8.14 9.47
N LEU A 134 -10.06 8.17 10.80
CA LEU A 134 -10.02 6.98 11.64
C LEU A 134 -11.34 6.19 11.61
N ALA A 135 -12.48 6.87 11.77
CA ALA A 135 -13.79 6.23 11.76
C ALA A 135 -14.06 5.56 10.41
N CYS A 136 -13.77 6.25 9.31
CA CYS A 136 -14.09 5.75 7.97
C CYS A 136 -12.96 4.94 7.33
N GLY A 137 -11.76 4.86 7.89
CA GLY A 137 -10.63 4.19 7.21
C GLY A 137 -10.24 4.90 5.92
N ILE A 138 -10.20 6.23 5.95
CA ILE A 138 -9.76 7.09 4.83
C ILE A 138 -8.63 7.96 5.34
N SER A 139 -7.58 8.09 4.56
CA SER A 139 -6.39 8.85 4.95
C SER A 139 -6.69 10.31 5.23
N GLN A 140 -6.24 10.79 6.39
CA GLN A 140 -6.28 12.21 6.76
C GLN A 140 -5.56 13.06 5.71
N LYS A 141 -4.45 12.55 5.14
CA LYS A 141 -3.73 13.18 4.03
C LYS A 141 -4.62 13.31 2.80
N ALA A 142 -5.36 12.26 2.44
CA ALA A 142 -6.32 12.31 1.33
C ALA A 142 -7.48 13.27 1.60
N LEU A 143 -7.99 13.35 2.84
CA LEU A 143 -9.03 14.30 3.23
C LEU A 143 -8.55 15.76 3.16
N LEU A 144 -7.33 16.05 3.60
CA LEU A 144 -6.71 17.37 3.48
C LEU A 144 -6.58 17.78 2.00
N VAL A 145 -6.11 16.86 1.14
CA VAL A 145 -6.03 17.09 -0.30
C VAL A 145 -7.41 17.32 -0.91
N LEU A 146 -8.44 16.56 -0.49
CA LEU A 146 -9.80 16.75 -0.96
C LEU A 146 -10.34 18.15 -0.59
N LEU A 147 -10.18 18.57 0.67
CA LEU A 147 -10.59 19.91 1.14
C LEU A 147 -9.93 21.03 0.34
N GLN A 148 -8.66 20.87 -0.02
CA GLN A 148 -7.94 21.83 -0.86
C GLN A 148 -8.42 21.80 -2.30
N LYS A 149 -8.60 20.60 -2.88
CA LYS A 149 -9.01 20.45 -4.27
C LYS A 149 -10.42 21.00 -4.51
N GLU A 150 -11.33 20.82 -3.56
CA GLU A 150 -12.75 21.15 -3.72
C GLU A 150 -13.08 22.59 -3.30
N GLN A 151 -12.46 23.12 -2.24
CA GLN A 151 -12.79 24.46 -1.71
C GLN A 151 -11.56 25.33 -1.41
N SER A 152 -10.35 24.90 -1.77
CA SER A 152 -9.08 25.58 -1.42
C SER A 152 -8.89 25.82 0.08
N LEU A 153 -9.64 25.10 0.93
CA LEU A 153 -9.85 25.48 2.33
C LEU A 153 -8.59 25.37 3.18
N VAL A 154 -7.73 24.40 2.89
CA VAL A 154 -6.48 24.15 3.64
C VAL A 154 -5.50 25.32 3.54
N ARG A 155 -5.41 25.97 2.38
CA ARG A 155 -4.51 27.11 2.13
C ARG A 155 -5.18 28.46 2.21
N ASN A 156 -6.47 28.52 2.56
CA ASN A 156 -7.22 29.76 2.57
C ASN A 156 -7.11 30.45 3.94
N PRO A 157 -6.42 31.60 4.07
CA PRO A 157 -6.35 32.33 5.33
C PRO A 157 -7.64 33.13 5.62
N ALA A 158 -8.55 33.26 4.66
CA ALA A 158 -9.76 34.05 4.79
C ALA A 158 -10.99 33.33 4.19
N PRO A 159 -11.33 32.12 4.64
CA PRO A 159 -12.48 31.39 4.12
C PRO A 159 -13.80 32.03 4.54
N THR A 160 -14.81 31.81 3.72
CA THR A 160 -16.19 32.20 4.03
C THR A 160 -16.91 31.09 4.79
N ALA A 161 -18.01 31.43 5.46
CA ALA A 161 -18.89 30.41 6.05
C ALA A 161 -19.46 29.42 5.01
N GLY A 162 -19.60 29.86 3.75
CA GLY A 162 -20.00 29.01 2.63
C GLY A 162 -18.96 27.94 2.32
N ASP A 163 -17.68 28.29 2.40
CA ASP A 163 -16.56 27.37 2.14
C ASP A 163 -16.58 26.20 3.14
N PHE A 164 -16.92 26.46 4.41
CA PHE A 164 -17.10 25.39 5.41
C PHE A 164 -18.41 24.62 5.24
N SER A 165 -19.47 25.28 4.75
CA SER A 165 -20.78 24.66 4.56
C SER A 165 -20.74 23.53 3.52
N PHE A 166 -19.91 23.68 2.49
CA PHE A 166 -19.75 22.72 1.38
C PHE A 166 -18.28 22.33 1.15
N ALA A 167 -17.54 22.15 2.24
CA ALA A 167 -16.08 22.00 2.30
C ALA A 167 -15.47 20.95 1.35
N THR A 168 -16.22 19.92 1.00
CA THR A 168 -15.76 18.82 0.13
C THR A 168 -16.58 18.71 -1.16
N GLY A 169 -17.57 19.59 -1.37
CA GLY A 169 -18.51 19.47 -2.49
C GLY A 169 -19.43 18.24 -2.41
N TYR A 170 -19.48 17.55 -1.26
CA TYR A 170 -20.37 16.40 -1.10
C TYR A 170 -21.84 16.85 -1.17
N ALA A 171 -22.63 16.12 -1.97
CA ALA A 171 -24.02 16.44 -2.29
C ALA A 171 -24.23 17.81 -2.98
N CYS A 172 -23.23 18.26 -3.74
CA CYS A 172 -23.31 19.43 -4.62
C CYS A 172 -23.27 19.02 -6.10
N PRO A 173 -24.41 18.64 -6.70
CA PRO A 173 -24.45 18.29 -8.13
C PRO A 173 -24.28 19.52 -9.01
N ASP A 174 -23.59 19.39 -10.15
CA ASP A 174 -23.36 20.49 -11.10
C ASP A 174 -24.65 21.14 -11.66
N THR A 175 -25.77 20.40 -11.62
CA THR A 175 -27.04 20.80 -12.23
C THR A 175 -28.13 21.21 -11.24
N ALA A 176 -27.82 21.22 -9.93
CA ALA A 176 -28.76 21.65 -8.89
C ALA A 176 -28.05 22.33 -7.72
N ALA A 177 -28.83 22.86 -6.77
CA ALA A 177 -28.27 23.39 -5.53
C ALA A 177 -27.68 22.26 -4.68
N CYS A 178 -26.66 22.58 -3.88
CA CYS A 178 -26.15 21.68 -2.86
C CYS A 178 -27.24 21.31 -1.85
N ASP A 179 -27.24 20.06 -1.43
CA ASP A 179 -28.17 19.58 -0.41
C ASP A 179 -27.75 20.06 0.99
N VAL A 180 -28.60 20.89 1.59
CA VAL A 180 -28.35 21.53 2.88
C VAL A 180 -28.38 20.54 4.05
N GLU A 181 -28.93 19.33 3.88
CA GLU A 181 -28.89 18.28 4.89
C GLU A 181 -27.45 17.88 5.25
N TYR A 182 -26.55 17.99 4.28
CA TYR A 182 -25.14 17.65 4.43
C TYR A 182 -24.24 18.86 4.72
N SER A 183 -24.84 20.03 4.96
CA SER A 183 -24.11 21.26 5.21
C SER A 183 -23.33 21.23 6.53
N GLY A 184 -22.20 21.94 6.54
CA GLY A 184 -21.32 22.15 7.69
C GLY A 184 -20.07 21.28 7.63
N PHE A 185 -18.95 21.81 8.12
CA PHE A 185 -17.62 21.22 7.94
C PHE A 185 -17.56 19.75 8.40
N TYR A 186 -18.01 19.47 9.63
CA TYR A 186 -18.13 18.11 10.15
C TYR A 186 -18.92 17.16 9.22
N ASN A 187 -20.09 17.58 8.75
CA ASN A 187 -20.93 16.74 7.89
C ASN A 187 -20.30 16.50 6.52
N GLN A 188 -19.73 17.55 5.92
CA GLN A 188 -19.04 17.47 4.63
C GLN A 188 -17.83 16.54 4.67
N VAL A 189 -17.02 16.62 5.72
CA VAL A 189 -15.85 15.74 5.88
C VAL A 189 -16.29 14.30 6.15
N TYR A 190 -17.25 14.08 7.06
CA TYR A 190 -17.75 12.74 7.38
C TYR A 190 -18.36 12.04 6.16
N TRP A 191 -19.28 12.72 5.45
CA TRP A 191 -19.99 12.10 4.35
C TRP A 191 -19.15 11.95 3.09
N ALA A 192 -18.18 12.84 2.85
CA ALA A 192 -17.19 12.61 1.79
C ALA A 192 -16.34 11.37 2.09
N ALA A 193 -15.84 11.20 3.32
CA ALA A 193 -15.08 10.02 3.71
C ALA A 193 -15.92 8.73 3.62
N TRP A 194 -17.17 8.78 4.12
CA TRP A 194 -18.13 7.68 3.99
C TRP A 194 -18.34 7.32 2.52
N GLN A 195 -18.56 8.31 1.65
CA GLN A 195 -18.84 8.09 0.23
C GLN A 195 -17.63 7.52 -0.52
N LEU A 196 -16.43 8.04 -0.25
CA LEU A 196 -15.18 7.54 -0.82
C LEU A 196 -14.93 6.08 -0.43
N LYS A 197 -15.19 5.72 0.83
CA LYS A 197 -15.13 4.31 1.25
C LYS A 197 -16.25 3.49 0.62
N ARG A 198 -17.46 4.04 0.52
CA ARG A 198 -18.63 3.35 -0.06
C ARG A 198 -18.39 2.97 -1.52
N TYR A 199 -17.63 3.78 -2.29
CA TYR A 199 -17.26 3.45 -3.67
C TYR A 199 -16.41 2.17 -3.79
N ALA A 200 -15.74 1.74 -2.72
CA ALA A 200 -15.01 0.48 -2.66
C ALA A 200 -15.91 -0.76 -2.45
N ASN A 201 -17.25 -0.58 -2.38
CA ASN A 201 -18.24 -1.61 -2.01
C ASN A 201 -17.78 -2.45 -0.80
N PRO A 202 -17.55 -1.83 0.37
CA PRO A 202 -17.04 -2.56 1.54
C PRO A 202 -17.99 -3.71 1.95
N PRO A 203 -17.47 -4.79 2.55
CA PRO A 203 -18.29 -5.92 2.98
C PRO A 203 -19.47 -5.50 3.86
N GLY A 204 -20.64 -6.06 3.62
CA GLY A 204 -21.89 -5.69 4.31
C GLY A 204 -22.72 -4.64 3.54
N THR A 205 -22.18 -4.05 2.48
CA THR A 205 -22.92 -3.15 1.58
C THR A 205 -23.29 -3.84 0.26
N SER A 206 -24.13 -3.20 -0.56
CA SER A 206 -24.41 -3.66 -1.92
C SER A 206 -23.26 -3.37 -2.89
N GLU A 207 -23.03 -4.25 -3.85
CA GLU A 207 -22.06 -4.05 -4.95
C GLU A 207 -22.65 -3.12 -6.03
N PHE A 208 -22.83 -1.84 -5.70
CA PHE A 208 -23.46 -0.84 -6.59
C PHE A 208 -22.44 -0.16 -7.51
N PHE A 209 -21.22 0.07 -7.04
CA PHE A 209 -20.18 0.81 -7.76
C PHE A 209 -19.32 -0.15 -8.59
N THR A 210 -19.88 -0.68 -9.69
CA THR A 210 -19.24 -1.70 -10.54
C THR A 210 -18.94 -1.21 -11.96
N ASN A 211 -19.46 -0.03 -12.35
CA ASN A 211 -19.29 0.53 -13.70
C ASN A 211 -17.88 1.08 -14.02
N ARG A 212 -16.92 0.95 -13.09
CA ARG A 212 -15.50 1.30 -13.26
C ARG A 212 -14.64 0.13 -12.78
N PRO A 213 -14.63 -1.00 -13.52
CA PRO A 213 -13.90 -2.20 -13.13
C PRO A 213 -12.39 -1.96 -13.09
N ILE A 214 -11.72 -2.59 -12.12
CA ILE A 214 -10.26 -2.54 -11.98
C ILE A 214 -9.61 -3.45 -13.01
N GLY A 215 -8.57 -2.97 -13.68
CA GLY A 215 -7.82 -3.70 -14.71
C GLY A 215 -8.48 -3.73 -16.09
N GLU A 216 -9.65 -3.13 -16.25
CA GLU A 216 -10.36 -3.01 -17.53
C GLU A 216 -10.44 -1.55 -17.99
N PRO A 217 -10.43 -1.27 -19.30
CA PRO A 217 -10.61 0.07 -19.82
C PRO A 217 -11.98 0.65 -19.48
N SER A 218 -12.01 1.84 -18.90
CA SER A 218 -13.23 2.63 -18.65
C SER A 218 -13.19 3.92 -19.46
N PRO A 219 -14.22 4.27 -20.25
CA PRO A 219 -14.26 5.54 -20.95
C PRO A 219 -14.50 6.68 -19.95
N ILE A 220 -13.53 7.58 -19.80
CA ILE A 220 -13.62 8.73 -18.88
C ILE A 220 -13.61 10.02 -19.70
N ALA A 221 -14.60 10.88 -19.49
CA ALA A 221 -14.71 12.16 -20.19
C ALA A 221 -13.63 13.15 -19.73
N TYR A 222 -13.22 14.05 -20.62
CA TYR A 222 -12.30 15.14 -20.28
C TYR A 222 -13.00 16.32 -19.61
N ASN A 223 -14.30 16.48 -19.83
CA ASN A 223 -15.08 17.62 -19.37
C ASN A 223 -16.57 17.27 -19.31
N PRO A 224 -17.39 17.97 -18.49
CA PRO A 224 -18.85 17.88 -18.58
C PRO A 224 -19.42 18.16 -19.98
N GLU A 225 -18.76 19.04 -20.73
CA GLU A 225 -19.09 19.34 -22.11
C GLU A 225 -18.74 18.16 -23.02
N ARG A 226 -19.76 17.51 -23.59
CA ARG A 226 -19.61 16.26 -24.35
C ARG A 226 -18.75 16.43 -25.60
N SER A 227 -18.72 17.61 -26.19
CA SER A 227 -17.89 17.89 -27.37
C SER A 227 -16.39 17.79 -27.10
N CYS A 228 -15.96 17.83 -25.83
CA CYS A 228 -14.57 17.59 -25.43
C CYS A 228 -14.14 16.12 -25.51
N GLY A 229 -15.09 15.18 -25.64
CA GLY A 229 -14.80 13.76 -25.80
C GLY A 229 -14.31 13.05 -24.53
N SER A 230 -13.79 11.84 -24.73
CA SER A 230 -13.30 10.95 -23.69
C SER A 230 -12.13 10.09 -24.20
N ALA A 231 -11.41 9.45 -23.28
CA ALA A 231 -10.48 8.38 -23.61
C ALA A 231 -10.65 7.23 -22.61
N ASP A 232 -10.22 6.04 -23.04
CA ASP A 232 -10.21 4.88 -22.16
C ASP A 232 -9.06 4.99 -21.15
N VAL A 233 -9.40 4.81 -19.88
CA VAL A 233 -8.46 4.75 -18.77
C VAL A 233 -8.57 3.37 -18.13
N THR A 234 -7.47 2.63 -18.07
CA THR A 234 -7.41 1.37 -17.31
C THR A 234 -7.11 1.69 -15.85
N LEU A 235 -8.12 1.58 -15.00
CA LEU A 235 -8.01 1.89 -13.57
C LEU A 235 -7.28 0.75 -12.86
N LYS A 236 -6.13 1.04 -12.24
CA LYS A 236 -5.26 0.02 -11.65
C LYS A 236 -5.66 -0.36 -10.22
N ASN A 237 -6.43 0.47 -9.52
CA ASN A 237 -6.85 0.23 -8.15
C ASN A 237 -8.15 0.94 -7.73
N ILE A 238 -8.65 0.60 -6.55
CA ILE A 238 -9.94 1.04 -6.04
C ILE A 238 -9.94 2.53 -5.72
N ALA A 239 -8.87 3.06 -5.12
CA ALA A 239 -8.74 4.46 -4.76
C ALA A 239 -8.82 5.36 -5.99
N THR A 240 -8.14 5.01 -7.08
CA THR A 240 -8.26 5.73 -8.36
C THR A 240 -9.70 5.65 -8.89
N ALA A 241 -10.35 4.49 -8.84
CA ALA A 241 -11.75 4.37 -9.24
C ALA A 241 -12.70 5.23 -8.38
N ALA A 242 -12.50 5.25 -7.05
CA ALA A 242 -13.26 6.06 -6.11
C ALA A 242 -13.11 7.56 -6.39
N LEU A 243 -11.89 8.01 -6.73
CA LEU A 243 -11.64 9.39 -7.15
C LEU A 243 -12.40 9.75 -8.45
N TYR A 244 -12.53 8.83 -9.41
CA TYR A 244 -13.37 9.05 -10.60
C TYR A 244 -14.87 8.90 -10.36
N TYR A 245 -15.29 8.22 -9.30
CA TYR A 245 -16.69 8.27 -8.87
C TYR A 245 -17.02 9.63 -8.22
N TYR A 246 -16.07 10.18 -7.45
CA TYR A 246 -16.23 11.47 -6.78
C TYR A 246 -16.09 12.66 -7.74
N THR A 247 -15.09 12.62 -8.63
CA THR A 247 -14.77 13.66 -9.61
C THR A 247 -14.65 13.02 -11.00
N PRO A 248 -15.74 12.96 -11.79
CA PRO A 248 -15.87 12.04 -12.92
C PRO A 248 -15.21 12.49 -14.23
N TYR A 249 -14.07 13.18 -14.16
CA TYR A 249 -13.33 13.68 -15.31
C TYR A 249 -11.83 13.40 -15.20
N GLN A 250 -11.20 13.10 -16.34
CA GLN A 250 -9.75 12.99 -16.48
C GLN A 250 -9.17 14.26 -17.12
N PRO A 251 -7.93 14.65 -16.80
CA PRO A 251 -7.27 15.75 -17.50
C PRO A 251 -7.00 15.36 -18.95
N ASN A 252 -7.11 16.33 -19.87
CA ASN A 252 -6.67 16.13 -21.24
C ASN A 252 -5.14 16.31 -21.38
N PRO A 253 -4.52 15.91 -22.51
CA PRO A 253 -3.07 16.03 -22.67
C PRO A 253 -2.52 17.46 -22.49
N ALA A 254 -3.29 18.49 -22.87
CA ALA A 254 -2.89 19.89 -22.69
C ALA A 254 -2.85 20.28 -21.20
N THR A 255 -3.85 19.88 -20.42
CA THR A 255 -3.92 20.09 -18.98
C THR A 255 -2.78 19.38 -18.24
N VAL A 256 -2.46 18.14 -18.62
CA VAL A 256 -1.30 17.41 -18.05
C VAL A 256 0.01 18.13 -18.38
N ALA A 257 0.16 18.66 -19.60
CA ALA A 257 1.31 19.45 -20.03
C ALA A 257 1.41 20.83 -19.36
N GLY A 258 0.41 21.24 -18.56
CA GLY A 258 0.42 22.49 -17.82
C GLY A 258 -0.14 23.68 -18.60
N SER A 259 -1.03 23.46 -19.57
CA SER A 259 -1.77 24.52 -20.26
C SER A 259 -3.08 24.84 -19.50
N PRO A 260 -3.11 25.87 -18.63
CA PRO A 260 -4.25 26.15 -17.74
C PRO A 260 -5.55 26.48 -18.49
N ASP A 261 -5.46 27.08 -19.68
CA ASP A 261 -6.58 27.73 -20.38
C ASP A 261 -7.26 26.84 -21.44
N ASP A 262 -6.96 25.54 -21.48
CA ASP A 262 -7.63 24.63 -22.42
C ASP A 262 -9.11 24.47 -22.02
N PRO A 263 -10.08 24.79 -22.92
CA PRO A 263 -11.50 24.78 -22.58
C PRO A 263 -12.07 23.38 -22.29
N CYS A 264 -11.35 22.33 -22.69
CA CYS A 264 -11.69 20.94 -22.44
C CYS A 264 -10.87 20.33 -21.30
N GLY A 265 -10.09 21.14 -20.58
CA GLY A 265 -9.29 20.69 -19.46
C GLY A 265 -10.13 20.43 -18.21
N ALA A 266 -9.82 19.35 -17.50
CA ALA A 266 -10.31 19.11 -16.14
C ALA A 266 -9.13 18.89 -15.19
N TYR A 267 -9.16 19.55 -14.04
CA TYR A 267 -8.04 19.56 -13.10
C TYR A 267 -8.25 18.71 -11.87
N GLY A 268 -9.47 18.26 -11.57
CA GLY A 268 -9.78 17.60 -10.28
C GLY A 268 -8.77 16.51 -9.89
N ASN A 269 -8.79 15.38 -10.59
CA ASN A 269 -7.90 14.27 -10.27
C ASN A 269 -6.40 14.60 -10.44
N LEU A 270 -6.05 15.50 -11.38
CA LEU A 270 -4.69 16.00 -11.54
C LEU A 270 -4.23 16.83 -10.33
N ASN A 271 -5.09 17.68 -9.79
CA ASN A 271 -4.84 18.51 -8.63
C ASN A 271 -4.78 17.66 -7.36
N PHE A 272 -5.62 16.63 -7.23
CA PHE A 272 -5.49 15.65 -6.15
C PHE A 272 -4.07 15.07 -6.13
N TRP A 273 -3.62 14.53 -7.27
CA TRP A 273 -2.27 13.98 -7.39
C TRP A 273 -1.18 15.01 -7.10
N ARG A 274 -1.30 16.24 -7.64
CA ARG A 274 -0.32 17.32 -7.43
C ARG A 274 -0.22 17.73 -5.96
N PHE A 275 -1.33 18.00 -5.30
CA PHE A 275 -1.33 18.42 -3.90
C PHE A 275 -0.84 17.30 -2.99
N TYR A 276 -1.24 16.05 -3.21
CA TYR A 276 -0.70 14.92 -2.44
C TYR A 276 0.81 14.80 -2.64
N SER A 277 1.27 14.86 -3.89
CA SER A 277 2.70 14.81 -4.24
C SER A 277 3.50 15.93 -3.58
N GLU A 278 2.95 17.15 -3.59
CA GLU A 278 3.55 18.34 -3.00
C GLU A 278 3.70 18.20 -1.48
N TRP A 279 2.68 17.69 -0.79
CA TRP A 279 2.61 17.71 0.67
C TRP A 279 3.18 16.47 1.34
N PHE A 280 2.99 15.30 0.72
CA PHE A 280 3.21 14.01 1.36
C PHE A 280 4.13 13.09 0.55
N GLY A 281 4.62 13.56 -0.60
CA GLY A 281 5.46 12.79 -1.51
C GLY A 281 4.66 11.92 -2.49
N ASP A 282 5.37 11.07 -3.23
CA ASP A 282 4.79 10.29 -4.33
C ASP A 282 3.58 9.42 -3.92
N PRO A 283 2.36 9.74 -4.37
CA PRO A 283 1.14 9.00 -4.03
C PRO A 283 1.08 7.62 -4.69
N THR A 284 1.96 7.35 -5.65
CA THR A 284 2.04 6.09 -6.39
C THR A 284 3.18 5.20 -5.91
N ARG A 285 3.87 5.62 -4.84
CA ARG A 285 4.91 4.82 -4.22
C ARG A 285 4.30 3.54 -3.67
N GLY A 286 4.73 2.42 -4.25
CA GLY A 286 4.21 1.11 -3.99
C GLY A 286 4.71 0.52 -2.69
N SER A 287 4.05 -0.57 -2.33
CA SER A 287 4.27 -1.33 -1.11
C SER A 287 5.22 -2.50 -1.36
N ILE A 288 5.47 -3.32 -0.34
CA ILE A 288 5.98 -4.67 -0.55
C ILE A 288 4.76 -5.58 -0.68
N THR A 289 4.68 -6.35 -1.78
CA THR A 289 3.65 -7.39 -1.93
C THR A 289 3.66 -8.35 -0.73
N GLN A 290 2.51 -8.92 -0.38
CA GLN A 290 2.38 -9.77 0.81
C GLN A 290 1.70 -11.09 0.45
N GLY A 291 1.90 -12.11 1.25
CA GLY A 291 1.27 -13.42 1.05
C GLY A 291 1.96 -14.54 1.79
N ALA A 292 1.53 -15.77 1.53
CA ALA A 292 2.15 -16.96 2.09
C ALA A 292 2.04 -18.15 1.12
N LEU A 293 3.09 -18.97 1.09
CA LEU A 293 3.03 -20.34 0.58
C LEU A 293 2.50 -21.24 1.71
N GLU A 294 1.27 -21.68 1.59
CA GLU A 294 0.56 -22.38 2.66
C GLU A 294 0.68 -23.89 2.56
N ASN A 295 0.70 -24.44 1.33
CA ASN A 295 0.77 -25.87 1.09
C ASN A 295 1.62 -26.20 -0.13
N VAL A 296 2.38 -27.30 -0.04
CA VAL A 296 3.07 -27.92 -1.17
C VAL A 296 2.83 -29.41 -1.11
N SER A 297 2.24 -29.97 -2.17
CA SER A 297 1.91 -31.39 -2.26
C SER A 297 2.32 -31.99 -3.60
N VAL A 298 2.39 -33.33 -3.64
CA VAL A 298 2.65 -34.09 -4.86
C VAL A 298 1.38 -34.85 -5.21
N VAL A 299 0.72 -34.48 -6.31
CA VAL A 299 -0.52 -35.12 -6.78
C VAL A 299 -0.28 -35.71 -8.16
N ARG A 300 -0.33 -37.04 -8.26
CA ARG A 300 -0.17 -37.80 -9.53
C ARG A 300 1.09 -37.40 -10.32
N GLY A 301 2.23 -37.25 -9.63
CA GLY A 301 3.51 -36.87 -10.26
C GLY A 301 3.65 -35.38 -10.61
N ARG A 302 2.75 -34.52 -10.12
CA ARG A 302 2.83 -33.06 -10.25
C ARG A 302 3.02 -32.42 -8.89
N ILE A 303 3.88 -31.40 -8.83
CA ILE A 303 3.92 -30.49 -7.68
C ILE A 303 2.71 -29.58 -7.78
N VAL A 304 2.03 -29.38 -6.65
CA VAL A 304 0.98 -28.39 -6.48
C VAL A 304 1.35 -27.52 -5.27
N ALA A 305 1.57 -26.25 -5.51
CA ALA A 305 1.80 -25.22 -4.52
C ALA A 305 0.56 -24.33 -4.40
N GLU A 306 0.13 -24.07 -3.17
CA GLU A 306 -1.08 -23.33 -2.86
C GLU A 306 -0.78 -22.27 -1.80
N GLY A 307 -1.50 -21.16 -1.87
CA GLY A 307 -1.36 -20.07 -0.93
C GLY A 307 -2.16 -18.85 -1.39
N TRP A 308 -1.73 -17.67 -0.96
CA TRP A 308 -2.33 -16.40 -1.39
C TRP A 308 -1.26 -15.32 -1.57
N ALA A 309 -1.60 -14.29 -2.34
CA ALA A 309 -0.76 -13.12 -2.54
C ALA A 309 -1.59 -11.86 -2.84
N ILE A 310 -1.12 -10.70 -2.39
CA ILE A 310 -1.73 -9.39 -2.57
C ILE A 310 -0.66 -8.31 -2.79
N ASP A 311 -1.00 -7.28 -3.56
CA ASP A 311 -0.27 -6.02 -3.60
C ASP A 311 -1.10 -4.97 -2.85
N PRO A 312 -0.67 -4.53 -1.65
CA PRO A 312 -1.37 -3.49 -0.88
C PRO A 312 -1.66 -2.19 -1.66
N SER A 313 -0.93 -1.92 -2.75
CA SER A 313 -1.20 -0.75 -3.58
C SER A 313 -2.47 -0.88 -4.44
N SER A 314 -2.99 -2.10 -4.63
CA SER A 314 -4.25 -2.40 -5.32
C SER A 314 -4.93 -3.61 -4.67
N VAL A 315 -5.75 -3.37 -3.64
CA VAL A 315 -6.15 -4.43 -2.71
C VAL A 315 -7.19 -5.40 -3.29
N ARG A 316 -7.96 -5.03 -4.32
CA ARG A 316 -8.89 -5.95 -5.02
C ARG A 316 -8.30 -6.57 -6.28
N ALA A 317 -7.17 -6.07 -6.77
CA ALA A 317 -6.53 -6.70 -7.91
C ALA A 317 -5.84 -7.98 -7.46
N SER A 318 -6.15 -9.10 -8.12
CA SER A 318 -5.28 -10.26 -8.03
C SER A 318 -3.87 -9.87 -8.52
N ILE A 319 -2.85 -10.63 -8.12
CA ILE A 319 -1.49 -10.48 -8.63
C ILE A 319 -0.93 -11.81 -9.12
N ASP A 320 0.20 -11.78 -9.81
CA ASP A 320 0.85 -12.99 -10.29
C ASP A 320 1.82 -13.53 -9.25
N VAL A 321 1.88 -14.86 -9.14
CA VAL A 321 2.81 -15.57 -8.27
C VAL A 321 3.71 -16.44 -9.13
N ARG A 322 5.02 -16.24 -8.98
CA ARG A 322 6.03 -17.07 -9.61
C ARG A 322 6.41 -18.22 -8.68
N ILE A 323 6.15 -19.44 -9.13
CA ILE A 323 6.53 -20.67 -8.45
C ILE A 323 7.78 -21.22 -9.13
N THR A 324 8.84 -21.45 -8.34
CA THR A 324 10.08 -22.07 -8.80
C THR A 324 10.26 -23.42 -8.13
N VAL A 325 10.47 -24.45 -8.94
CA VAL A 325 10.69 -25.83 -8.51
C VAL A 325 12.12 -26.22 -8.86
N THR A 326 12.89 -26.63 -7.86
CA THR A 326 14.24 -27.19 -7.99
C THR A 326 14.18 -28.68 -7.70
N ASP A 327 14.49 -29.51 -8.70
CA ASP A 327 14.49 -30.97 -8.52
C ASP A 327 15.75 -31.50 -7.83
N ALA A 328 15.80 -32.81 -7.57
CA ALA A 328 16.92 -33.47 -6.91
C ALA A 328 18.25 -33.39 -7.69
N ALA A 329 18.19 -33.13 -9.00
CA ALA A 329 19.35 -32.92 -9.86
C ALA A 329 19.75 -31.43 -9.97
N GLY A 330 19.06 -30.54 -9.27
CA GLY A 330 19.29 -29.09 -9.29
C GLY A 330 18.67 -28.37 -10.50
N ARG A 331 17.84 -29.03 -11.31
CA ARG A 331 17.17 -28.38 -12.45
C ARG A 331 16.04 -27.49 -11.96
N LEU A 332 15.93 -26.31 -12.56
CA LEU A 332 14.91 -25.31 -12.24
C LEU A 332 13.77 -25.34 -13.26
N SER A 333 12.54 -25.38 -12.77
CA SER A 333 11.32 -25.12 -13.55
C SER A 333 10.57 -23.96 -12.91
N THR A 334 10.04 -23.05 -13.72
CA THR A 334 9.27 -21.90 -13.23
C THR A 334 7.90 -21.88 -13.88
N THR A 335 6.88 -21.57 -13.10
CA THR A 335 5.51 -21.37 -13.56
C THR A 335 4.96 -20.12 -12.90
N THR A 336 4.30 -19.26 -13.68
CA THR A 336 3.57 -18.11 -13.15
C THR A 336 2.10 -18.47 -13.10
N VAL A 337 1.44 -18.20 -11.98
CA VAL A 337 0.00 -18.38 -11.80
C VAL A 337 -0.64 -17.11 -11.27
N ARG A 338 -1.88 -16.88 -11.68
CA ARG A 338 -2.69 -15.77 -11.19
C ARG A 338 -3.26 -16.11 -9.81
N ALA A 339 -3.04 -15.26 -8.82
CA ALA A 339 -3.62 -15.39 -7.49
C ALA A 339 -5.05 -14.85 -7.44
N GLY A 340 -5.98 -15.50 -8.16
CA GLY A 340 -7.39 -15.10 -8.29
C GLY A 340 -8.41 -16.10 -7.75
N ALA A 341 -7.97 -17.18 -7.11
CA ALA A 341 -8.84 -18.16 -6.47
C ALA A 341 -9.33 -17.65 -5.10
N THR A 342 -10.40 -18.24 -4.57
CA THR A 342 -10.93 -17.86 -3.26
C THR A 342 -9.96 -18.24 -2.13
N SER A 343 -9.57 -17.27 -1.31
CA SER A 343 -8.80 -17.42 -0.07
C SER A 343 -9.16 -16.33 0.93
N ASP A 344 -9.10 -16.64 2.23
CA ASP A 344 -9.30 -15.67 3.31
C ASP A 344 -8.00 -14.96 3.72
N GLY A 345 -6.84 -15.38 3.19
CA GLY A 345 -5.53 -14.88 3.63
C GLY A 345 -5.36 -13.37 3.46
N ALA A 346 -5.78 -12.82 2.31
CA ALA A 346 -5.67 -11.38 2.02
C ALA A 346 -6.53 -10.50 2.94
N LEU A 347 -7.59 -11.04 3.54
CA LEU A 347 -8.44 -10.31 4.49
C LEU A 347 -7.69 -9.92 5.78
N SER A 348 -6.56 -10.57 6.06
CA SER A 348 -5.67 -10.19 7.17
C SER A 348 -4.87 -8.91 6.90
N VAL A 349 -4.65 -8.57 5.62
CA VAL A 349 -3.93 -7.36 5.19
C VAL A 349 -4.91 -6.20 5.04
N SER A 350 -6.00 -6.42 4.30
CA SER A 350 -7.05 -5.42 4.13
C SER A 350 -8.41 -6.08 4.02
N ARG A 351 -9.37 -5.61 4.82
CA ARG A 351 -10.76 -6.10 4.73
C ARG A 351 -11.44 -5.72 3.40
N LEU A 352 -10.88 -4.77 2.65
CA LEU A 352 -11.39 -4.36 1.35
C LEU A 352 -10.94 -5.27 0.20
N SER A 353 -10.00 -6.20 0.45
CA SER A 353 -9.41 -7.02 -0.61
C SER A 353 -10.42 -7.94 -1.31
N GLY A 354 -11.47 -8.34 -0.60
CA GLY A 354 -12.26 -9.49 -1.02
C GLY A 354 -11.46 -10.78 -0.89
N ARG A 355 -11.91 -11.85 -1.55
CA ARG A 355 -11.36 -13.21 -1.39
C ARG A 355 -10.58 -13.73 -2.61
N ASP A 356 -10.50 -12.98 -3.70
CA ASP A 356 -9.92 -13.46 -4.96
C ASP A 356 -8.40 -13.25 -5.01
N HIS A 357 -7.70 -13.82 -4.01
CA HIS A 357 -6.26 -13.66 -3.78
C HIS A 357 -5.50 -14.98 -3.60
N GLY A 358 -6.20 -16.11 -3.67
CA GLY A 358 -5.62 -17.45 -3.60
C GLY A 358 -4.94 -17.86 -4.91
N PHE A 359 -3.87 -18.62 -4.83
CA PHE A 359 -3.25 -19.27 -5.97
C PHE A 359 -3.15 -20.78 -5.74
N SER A 360 -3.25 -21.54 -6.83
CA SER A 360 -2.92 -22.96 -6.87
C SER A 360 -2.25 -23.24 -8.21
N GLY A 361 -1.06 -23.83 -8.17
CA GLY A 361 -0.25 -23.99 -9.37
C GLY A 361 0.95 -24.90 -9.17
N GLY A 362 1.51 -25.38 -10.27
CA GLY A 362 2.77 -26.11 -10.23
C GLY A 362 3.05 -26.89 -11.51
N THR A 363 4.14 -27.63 -11.47
CA THR A 363 4.74 -28.26 -12.66
C THR A 363 4.80 -29.78 -12.53
N ALA A 364 4.89 -30.46 -13.67
CA ALA A 364 5.14 -31.89 -13.71
C ALA A 364 6.57 -32.17 -13.25
N LEU A 365 6.78 -33.31 -12.60
CA LEU A 365 8.10 -33.75 -12.17
C LEU A 365 8.71 -34.70 -13.21
N GLU A 366 9.97 -34.47 -13.52
CA GLU A 366 10.74 -35.30 -14.46
C GLU A 366 11.56 -36.39 -13.76
N ALA A 367 11.81 -36.23 -12.46
CA ALA A 367 12.64 -37.14 -11.66
C ALA A 367 12.09 -37.32 -10.25
N GLN A 368 12.32 -38.50 -9.69
CA GLN A 368 12.06 -38.81 -8.29
C GLN A 368 13.13 -38.21 -7.36
N GLY A 369 12.75 -37.85 -6.14
CA GLY A 369 13.68 -37.38 -5.11
C GLY A 369 13.15 -36.19 -4.31
N LEU A 370 14.06 -35.53 -3.59
CA LEU A 370 13.76 -34.28 -2.88
C LEU A 370 13.61 -33.14 -3.88
N VAL A 371 12.53 -32.38 -3.73
CA VAL A 371 12.18 -31.26 -4.59
C VAL A 371 11.96 -30.04 -3.70
N ARG A 372 12.63 -28.93 -3.99
CA ARG A 372 12.43 -27.64 -3.32
C ARG A 372 11.50 -26.77 -4.15
N VAL A 373 10.47 -26.23 -3.52
CA VAL A 373 9.45 -25.40 -4.16
C VAL A 373 9.44 -24.06 -3.43
N CYS A 374 9.62 -22.97 -4.17
CA CYS A 374 9.56 -21.60 -3.65
C CYS A 374 8.51 -20.81 -4.40
N ALA A 375 7.86 -19.86 -3.72
CA ALA A 375 6.94 -18.92 -4.35
C ALA A 375 7.36 -17.47 -4.05
N VAL A 376 7.17 -16.59 -5.03
CA VAL A 376 7.40 -15.13 -4.92
C VAL A 376 6.20 -14.43 -5.53
N SER A 377 5.65 -13.44 -4.84
CA SER A 377 4.63 -12.54 -5.38
C SER A 377 5.26 -11.50 -6.30
N LEU A 378 4.61 -11.22 -7.42
CA LEU A 378 4.99 -10.20 -8.38
C LEU A 378 4.07 -8.99 -8.19
N PRO A 379 4.61 -7.76 -8.11
CA PRO A 379 3.79 -6.55 -8.01
C PRO A 379 2.94 -6.37 -9.27
N LEU A 380 1.84 -5.63 -9.15
CA LEU A 380 0.99 -5.32 -10.30
C LEU A 380 1.77 -4.49 -11.32
N GLU A 381 1.57 -4.77 -12.61
CA GLU A 381 2.26 -4.02 -13.68
C GLU A 381 1.97 -2.52 -13.60
N GLY A 382 3.03 -1.72 -13.77
CA GLY A 382 2.92 -0.26 -13.72
C GLY A 382 2.68 0.32 -12.32
N THR A 383 2.89 -0.48 -11.26
CA THR A 383 3.07 0.02 -9.88
C THR A 383 4.57 0.08 -9.55
N SER A 384 4.93 0.86 -8.53
CA SER A 384 6.30 0.87 -7.99
C SER A 384 6.48 -0.10 -6.81
N SER A 385 5.54 -1.03 -6.62
CA SER A 385 5.60 -2.04 -5.57
C SER A 385 6.75 -3.02 -5.79
N SER A 386 7.23 -3.61 -4.69
CA SER A 386 8.34 -4.58 -4.71
C SER A 386 7.84 -6.02 -4.56
N LEU A 387 8.57 -6.95 -5.19
CA LEU A 387 8.34 -8.41 -5.05
C LEU A 387 8.60 -8.88 -3.61
N HIS A 388 7.96 -9.99 -3.21
CA HIS A 388 8.13 -10.58 -1.89
C HIS A 388 8.23 -12.11 -1.92
N PRO A 389 9.22 -12.73 -1.26
CA PRO A 389 9.25 -14.18 -1.08
C PRO A 389 8.11 -14.66 -0.19
N LEU A 390 7.26 -15.55 -0.72
CA LEU A 390 6.12 -16.13 0.02
C LEU A 390 6.51 -17.35 0.86
N GLY A 391 7.72 -17.87 0.66
CA GLY A 391 8.27 -19.02 1.37
C GLY A 391 8.78 -20.12 0.43
N CYS A 392 9.39 -21.13 1.03
CA CYS A 392 9.84 -22.34 0.34
C CYS A 392 9.55 -23.58 1.18
N ALA A 393 9.22 -24.69 0.51
CA ALA A 393 9.08 -26.00 1.13
C ALA A 393 9.88 -27.05 0.37
N THR A 394 10.31 -28.10 1.06
CA THR A 394 10.94 -29.27 0.44
C THR A 394 10.02 -30.46 0.63
N VAL A 395 9.69 -31.13 -0.47
CA VAL A 395 8.86 -32.34 -0.47
C VAL A 395 9.60 -33.49 -1.14
N PHE A 396 9.30 -34.71 -0.73
CA PHE A 396 9.78 -35.89 -1.45
C PHE A 396 8.75 -36.30 -2.50
N ALA A 397 9.20 -36.48 -3.74
CA ALA A 397 8.33 -36.84 -4.83
C ALA A 397 8.69 -38.16 -5.49
N LEU A 398 7.67 -38.98 -5.74
CA LEU A 398 7.74 -40.21 -6.50
C LEU A 398 7.12 -39.97 -7.88
N THR A 399 7.88 -40.22 -8.95
CA THR A 399 7.30 -40.25 -10.30
C THR A 399 6.45 -41.52 -10.44
N PRO A 400 5.29 -41.47 -11.13
CA PRO A 400 4.53 -42.68 -11.43
C PRO A 400 5.43 -43.70 -12.13
N TRP A 401 5.40 -44.95 -11.68
CA TRP A 401 6.06 -46.06 -12.37
C TRP A 401 5.52 -46.10 -13.82
N ARG A 402 6.41 -46.03 -14.81
CA ARG A 402 6.04 -46.14 -16.23
C ARG A 402 5.46 -47.50 -16.55
#